data_AF-A0A975G8J8-F1
#
_entry.id   AF-A0A975G8J8-F1
#
_cell.length_a   1.000
_cell.length_b   1.000
_cell.length_c   1.000
_cell.angle_alpha   90.00
_cell.angle_beta   90.00
_cell.angle_gamma   90.00
#
_symmetry.space_group_name_H-M   'P 1'
#
loop_
_entity.id
_entity.type
_entity.pdbx_description
1 polymer ?
#
loop_
_entity_poly.entity_id
_entity_poly.type
_entity_poly.pdbx_seq_one_letter_code
_entity_poly.pdbx_strand_id
1 'polypeptide(L)'
;MKRIALLGIGSLVLLFVSLHFFAPYVLYGAKKASGTQAVSNARSIGLALFDFDSDYGRFPDASTIAAVKAVTDSTWDLKDRTSNDLFKQIIVSGITTSEEIFYAKASGARKPDSVIVTEDRTLAQGECGFAYIAGAATKCDPMRPLAVTPLIPGTFKFDPKPFDGRAIILRADNSAASYIIRKDGTVIAPGGKDLFDPSQPYWRGAPPDVKWADLPVPPASIASPQWMTWVVPASIATAVMILILSIMRGRKMLLKKYPSAFTE
;
A
#
# COMPACT_ATOMS: atom_id res chain seq x y z
N MET A 1 -17.48 34.10 -33.74
CA MET A 1 -17.87 33.45 -32.46
C MET A 1 -18.10 31.94 -32.59
N LYS A 2 -18.95 31.42 -33.50
CA LYS A 2 -19.25 29.97 -33.60
C LYS A 2 -18.05 29.03 -33.88
N ARG A 3 -17.03 29.48 -34.61
CA ARG A 3 -15.82 28.67 -34.92
C ARG A 3 -14.87 28.49 -33.72
N ILE A 4 -14.82 29.47 -32.80
CA ILE A 4 -14.01 29.40 -31.58
C ILE A 4 -14.66 28.45 -30.56
N ALA A 5 -15.99 28.48 -30.45
CA ALA A 5 -16.74 27.53 -29.62
C ALA A 5 -16.60 26.07 -30.10
N LEU A 6 -16.58 25.83 -31.41
CA LEU A 6 -16.44 24.47 -31.97
C LEU A 6 -15.04 23.88 -31.76
N LEU A 7 -13.99 24.70 -31.87
CA LEU A 7 -12.61 24.30 -31.59
C LEU A 7 -12.39 24.02 -30.10
N GLY A 8 -12.98 24.83 -29.21
CA GLY A 8 -12.94 24.62 -27.76
C GLY A 8 -13.62 23.31 -27.33
N ILE A 9 -14.79 22.99 -27.90
CA ILE A 9 -15.51 21.74 -27.61
C ILE A 9 -14.73 20.52 -28.12
N GLY A 10 -14.14 20.59 -29.33
CA GLY A 10 -13.35 19.48 -29.88
C GLY A 10 -12.11 19.14 -29.04
N SER A 11 -11.41 20.16 -28.52
CA SER A 11 -10.25 19.97 -27.63
C SER A 11 -10.63 19.32 -26.29
N LEU A 12 -11.77 19.72 -25.71
CA LEU A 12 -12.28 19.15 -24.46
C LEU A 12 -12.65 17.67 -24.61
N VAL A 13 -13.27 17.28 -25.73
CA VAL A 13 -13.60 15.87 -26.01
C VAL A 13 -12.33 15.03 -26.17
N LEU A 14 -11.30 15.53 -26.86
CA LEU A 14 -10.01 14.84 -27.01
C LEU A 14 -9.30 14.63 -25.68
N LEU A 15 -9.33 15.62 -24.78
CA LEU A 15 -8.78 15.49 -23.42
C LEU A 15 -9.52 14.43 -22.61
N PHE A 16 -10.85 14.41 -22.64
CA PHE A 16 -11.64 13.40 -21.94
C PHE A 16 -11.41 11.99 -22.48
N VAL A 17 -11.37 11.81 -23.80
CA VAL A 17 -11.09 10.50 -24.42
C VAL A 17 -9.68 10.01 -24.06
N SER A 18 -8.70 10.92 -24.09
CA SER A 18 -7.31 10.59 -23.70
C SER A 18 -7.25 10.15 -22.23
N LEU A 19 -7.86 10.89 -21.30
CA LEU A 19 -7.88 10.53 -19.88
C LEU A 19 -8.52 9.14 -19.65
N HIS A 20 -9.59 8.81 -20.37
CA HIS A 20 -10.22 7.48 -20.24
C HIS A 20 -9.31 6.35 -20.74
N PHE A 21 -8.56 6.58 -21.81
CA PHE A 21 -7.65 5.57 -22.37
C PHE A 21 -6.38 5.41 -21.53
N PHE A 22 -5.84 6.50 -20.98
CA PHE A 22 -4.59 6.49 -20.20
C PHE A 22 -4.78 6.15 -18.72
N ALA A 23 -5.97 6.40 -18.12
CA ALA A 23 -6.27 6.10 -16.73
C ALA A 23 -5.91 4.68 -16.26
N PRO A 24 -6.27 3.58 -16.97
CA PRO A 24 -5.93 2.23 -16.51
C PRO A 24 -4.42 2.00 -16.41
N TYR A 25 -3.63 2.57 -17.32
CA TYR A 25 -2.17 2.44 -17.31
C TYR A 25 -1.53 3.20 -16.15
N VAL A 26 -1.99 4.43 -15.87
CA VAL A 26 -1.47 5.24 -14.75
C VAL A 26 -1.78 4.59 -13.41
N LEU A 27 -3.00 4.09 -13.21
CA LEU A 27 -3.40 3.41 -11.98
C LEU A 27 -2.62 2.11 -11.76
N TYR A 28 -2.42 1.33 -12.83
CA TYR A 28 -1.60 0.12 -12.78
C TYR A 28 -0.14 0.43 -12.41
N GLY A 29 0.44 1.46 -13.03
CA GLY A 29 1.78 1.96 -12.70
C GLY A 29 1.90 2.40 -11.24
N ALA A 30 0.89 3.10 -10.70
CA ALA A 30 0.88 3.55 -9.32
C ALA A 30 0.88 2.39 -8.31
N LYS A 31 0.13 1.31 -8.58
CA LYS A 31 0.14 0.10 -7.72
C LYS A 31 1.52 -0.56 -7.71
N LYS A 32 2.14 -0.72 -8.88
CA LYS A 32 3.50 -1.26 -8.99
C LYS A 32 4.53 -0.39 -8.28
N ALA A 33 4.47 0.93 -8.48
CA ALA A 33 5.36 1.87 -7.82
C ALA A 33 5.26 1.79 -6.29
N SER A 34 4.04 1.71 -5.76
CA SER A 34 3.83 1.55 -4.31
C SER A 34 4.37 0.22 -3.76
N GLY A 35 4.33 -0.86 -4.56
CA GLY A 35 4.94 -2.13 -4.19
C GLY A 35 6.47 -2.06 -4.18
N THR A 36 7.08 -1.42 -5.17
CA THR A 36 8.53 -1.17 -5.21
C THR A 36 8.99 -0.32 -4.02
N GLN A 37 8.25 0.74 -3.70
CA GLN A 37 8.52 1.56 -2.51
C GLN A 37 8.47 0.71 -1.24
N ALA A 38 7.42 -0.08 -1.05
CA ALA A 38 7.28 -0.92 0.13
C ALA A 38 8.38 -2.01 0.21
N VAL A 39 8.87 -2.54 -0.91
CA VAL A 39 10.06 -3.43 -0.90
C VAL A 39 11.32 -2.69 -0.47
N SER A 40 11.53 -1.46 -0.95
CA SER A 40 12.67 -0.64 -0.53
C SER A 40 12.61 -0.32 0.96
N ASN A 41 11.45 0.13 1.42
CA ASN A 41 11.17 0.45 2.82
C ASN A 41 11.35 -0.78 3.73
N ALA A 42 10.88 -1.95 3.30
CA ALA A 42 11.11 -3.20 4.03
C ALA A 42 12.60 -3.51 4.23
N ARG A 43 13.46 -3.27 3.24
CA ARG A 43 14.92 -3.45 3.41
C ARG A 43 15.50 -2.43 4.39
N SER A 44 15.04 -1.19 4.35
CA SER A 44 15.44 -0.17 5.32
C SER A 44 15.03 -0.55 6.76
N ILE A 45 13.84 -1.12 6.94
CA ILE A 45 13.42 -1.70 8.23
C ILE A 45 14.40 -2.82 8.64
N GLY A 46 14.74 -3.73 7.73
CA GLY A 46 15.65 -4.83 8.04
C GLY A 46 17.06 -4.39 8.45
N LEU A 47 17.60 -3.33 7.83
CA LEU A 47 18.85 -2.70 8.27
C LEU A 47 18.71 -2.11 9.69
N ALA A 48 17.64 -1.36 9.94
CA ALA A 48 17.41 -0.77 11.26
C ALA A 48 17.19 -1.84 12.36
N LEU A 49 16.56 -2.97 12.02
CA LEU A 49 16.42 -4.11 12.93
C LEU A 49 17.78 -4.75 13.23
N PHE A 50 18.64 -4.88 12.24
CA PHE A 50 19.99 -5.42 12.44
C PHE A 50 20.83 -4.54 13.36
N ASP A 51 20.81 -3.22 13.15
CA ASP A 51 21.48 -2.26 14.04
C ASP A 51 20.90 -2.33 15.46
N PHE A 52 19.58 -2.51 15.59
CA PHE A 52 18.93 -2.65 16.89
C PHE A 52 19.35 -3.94 17.61
N ASP A 53 19.48 -5.06 16.89
CA ASP A 53 20.00 -6.31 17.44
C ASP A 53 21.47 -6.19 17.85
N SER A 54 22.27 -5.40 17.13
CA SER A 54 23.66 -5.11 17.51
C SER A 54 23.74 -4.37 18.85
N ASP A 55 22.85 -3.41 19.08
CA ASP A 55 22.87 -2.57 20.30
C ASP A 55 22.19 -3.25 21.50
N TYR A 56 21.10 -3.99 21.27
CA TYR A 56 20.24 -4.54 22.33
C TYR A 56 20.23 -6.08 22.40
N GLY A 57 20.91 -6.77 21.48
CA GLY A 57 21.09 -8.23 21.46
C GLY A 57 19.90 -9.05 20.95
N ARG A 58 18.82 -8.38 20.52
CA ARG A 58 17.63 -8.96 19.87
C ARG A 58 16.85 -7.87 19.13
N PHE A 59 15.94 -8.26 18.23
CA PHE A 59 15.03 -7.30 17.62
C PHE A 59 13.99 -6.74 18.62
N PRO A 60 13.34 -5.60 18.32
CA PRO A 60 12.39 -4.97 19.24
C PRO A 60 11.28 -5.92 19.70
N ASP A 61 11.16 -6.08 21.01
CA ASP A 61 10.08 -6.82 21.66
C ASP A 61 9.73 -6.17 23.02
N ALA A 62 8.87 -6.81 23.81
CA ALA A 62 8.49 -6.31 25.13
C ALA A 62 9.68 -6.23 26.10
N SER A 63 10.69 -7.10 25.94
CA SER A 63 11.84 -7.19 26.84
C SER A 63 12.90 -6.11 26.56
N THR A 64 12.95 -5.57 25.35
CA THR A 64 13.92 -4.52 24.96
C THR A 64 13.50 -3.12 25.41
N ILE A 65 12.22 -2.91 25.75
CA ILE A 65 11.68 -1.61 26.16
C ILE A 65 12.46 -0.99 27.31
N ALA A 66 12.73 -1.76 28.37
CA ALA A 66 13.44 -1.26 29.54
C ALA A 66 14.88 -0.86 29.21
N ALA A 67 15.56 -1.63 28.34
CA ALA A 67 16.92 -1.34 27.90
C ALA A 67 16.98 -0.06 27.06
N VAL A 68 16.07 0.09 26.10
CA VAL A 68 15.97 1.30 25.27
C VAL A 68 15.75 2.54 26.14
N LYS A 69 14.83 2.47 27.11
CA LYS A 69 14.57 3.61 28.02
C LYS A 69 15.79 3.94 28.89
N ALA A 70 16.51 2.93 29.37
CA ALA A 70 17.69 3.13 30.19
C ALA A 70 18.87 3.74 29.41
N VAL A 71 19.03 3.42 28.12
CA VAL A 71 20.11 3.96 27.28
C VAL A 71 19.81 5.36 26.76
N THR A 72 18.55 5.66 26.49
CA THR A 72 18.12 6.91 25.84
C THR A 72 17.60 7.97 26.80
N ASP A 73 17.46 7.63 28.09
CA ASP A 73 16.76 8.42 29.11
C ASP A 73 15.34 8.86 28.67
N SER A 74 14.71 8.08 27.78
CA SER A 74 13.41 8.43 27.21
C SER A 74 12.28 8.28 28.23
N THR A 75 11.45 9.32 28.31
CA THR A 75 10.25 9.36 29.15
C THR A 75 9.02 8.76 28.47
N TRP A 76 9.13 8.27 27.23
CA TRP A 76 8.00 7.75 26.46
C TRP A 76 7.46 6.45 27.08
N ASP A 77 6.15 6.26 26.97
CA ASP A 77 5.43 5.05 27.40
C ASP A 77 5.43 4.01 26.28
N LEU A 78 6.62 3.48 25.99
CA LEU A 78 6.83 2.44 24.98
C LEU A 78 6.03 1.17 25.31
N LYS A 79 5.26 0.70 24.33
CA LYS A 79 4.34 -0.45 24.42
C LYS A 79 4.78 -1.57 23.46
N ASP A 80 4.02 -2.66 23.43
CA ASP A 80 4.29 -3.86 22.63
C ASP A 80 3.03 -4.43 21.93
N ARG A 81 1.94 -3.65 21.85
CA ARG A 81 0.64 -4.15 21.35
C ARG A 81 0.57 -4.19 19.84
N THR A 82 1.17 -3.20 19.17
CA THR A 82 1.13 -3.01 17.73
C THR A 82 2.54 -2.99 17.14
N SER A 83 2.66 -3.13 15.82
CA SER A 83 3.96 -2.96 15.17
C SER A 83 4.48 -1.53 15.31
N ASN A 84 3.59 -0.52 15.32
CA ASN A 84 3.95 0.87 15.61
C ASN A 84 4.68 0.96 16.96
N ASP A 85 4.13 0.35 18.01
CA ASP A 85 4.71 0.43 19.36
C ASP A 85 6.14 -0.16 19.41
N LEU A 86 6.37 -1.29 18.74
CA LEU A 86 7.69 -1.91 18.67
C LEU A 86 8.65 -1.13 17.76
N PHE A 87 8.19 -0.61 16.62
CA PHE A 87 9.03 0.20 15.74
C PHE A 87 9.39 1.56 16.33
N LYS A 88 8.57 2.13 17.23
CA LYS A 88 8.95 3.32 18.01
C LYS A 88 10.23 3.09 18.81
N GLN A 89 10.52 1.87 19.25
CA GLN A 89 11.78 1.58 19.94
C GLN A 89 13.01 1.87 19.05
N ILE A 90 12.92 1.61 17.74
CA ILE A 90 13.99 1.88 16.76
C ILE A 90 14.19 3.40 16.57
N ILE A 91 13.10 4.16 16.61
CA ILE A 91 13.16 5.63 16.50
C ILE A 91 13.73 6.23 17.79
N VAL A 92 13.23 5.78 18.95
CA VAL A 92 13.68 6.26 20.26
C VAL A 92 15.15 5.92 20.51
N SER A 93 15.62 4.75 20.07
CA SER A 93 17.03 4.36 20.17
C SER A 93 17.96 5.20 19.28
N GLY A 94 17.42 6.05 18.40
CA GLY A 94 18.21 6.89 17.50
C GLY A 94 18.78 6.17 16.28
N ILE A 95 18.41 4.90 16.05
CA ILE A 95 18.87 4.10 14.90
C ILE A 95 18.29 4.65 13.60
N THR A 96 17.06 5.14 13.64
CA THR A 96 16.47 5.87 12.53
C THR A 96 15.69 7.08 13.03
N THR A 97 15.71 8.15 12.23
CA THR A 97 14.92 9.36 12.47
C THR A 97 13.84 9.56 11.41
N SER A 98 13.66 8.58 10.52
CA SER A 98 12.69 8.64 9.43
C SER A 98 11.56 7.65 9.63
N GLU A 99 10.34 8.16 9.67
CA GLU A 99 9.12 7.34 9.70
C GLU A 99 8.80 6.73 8.33
N GLU A 100 9.35 7.31 7.25
CA GLU A 100 9.05 6.90 5.88
C GLU A 100 9.44 5.44 5.60
N ILE A 101 10.43 4.90 6.32
CA ILE A 101 10.83 3.49 6.18
C ILE A 101 9.73 2.54 6.67
N PHE A 102 8.86 2.97 7.57
CA PHE A 102 7.76 2.16 8.11
C PHE A 102 6.47 2.31 7.30
N TYR A 103 6.46 3.19 6.30
CA TYR A 103 5.30 3.41 5.46
C TYR A 103 5.18 2.33 4.37
N ALA A 104 3.98 1.79 4.23
CA ALA A 104 3.56 1.04 3.05
C ALA A 104 2.12 1.42 2.73
N LYS A 105 1.79 1.55 1.44
CA LYS A 105 0.45 1.95 0.98
C LYS A 105 -0.58 0.81 1.10
N ALA A 106 -0.75 0.29 2.31
CA ALA A 106 -1.79 -0.66 2.68
C ALA A 106 -3.14 0.06 2.84
N SER A 107 -4.23 -0.70 2.87
CA SER A 107 -5.57 -0.14 3.11
C SER A 107 -5.64 0.51 4.50
N GLY A 108 -6.00 1.79 4.56
CA GLY A 108 -6.03 2.57 5.80
C GLY A 108 -4.72 3.27 6.15
N ALA A 109 -3.61 2.98 5.44
CA ALA A 109 -2.34 3.64 5.67
C ALA A 109 -2.31 5.05 5.03
N ARG A 110 -1.65 5.98 5.70
CA ARG A 110 -1.36 7.35 5.24
C ARG A 110 0.14 7.60 5.27
N LYS A 111 0.62 8.50 4.42
CA LYS A 111 2.04 8.88 4.43
C LYS A 111 2.36 9.57 5.77
N PRO A 112 3.50 9.23 6.43
CA PRO A 112 3.91 9.91 7.65
C PRO A 112 4.19 11.38 7.40
N ASP A 113 4.03 12.20 8.45
CA ASP A 113 4.29 13.63 8.42
C ASP A 113 5.72 14.01 8.86
N SER A 114 6.55 13.02 9.25
CA SER A 114 7.94 13.20 9.69
C SER A 114 8.07 13.97 11.02
N VAL A 115 7.01 13.99 11.84
CA VAL A 115 6.97 14.71 13.12
C VAL A 115 7.20 13.72 14.27
N ILE A 116 8.48 13.53 14.64
CA ILE A 116 8.90 12.57 15.68
C ILE A 116 9.15 13.20 17.07
N VAL A 117 8.47 14.31 17.39
CA VAL A 117 8.75 15.09 18.61
C VAL A 117 8.16 14.49 19.89
N THR A 118 7.08 13.73 19.77
CA THR A 118 6.36 13.13 20.91
C THR A 118 5.91 11.71 20.57
N GLU A 119 5.59 10.92 21.60
CA GLU A 119 5.17 9.52 21.45
C GLU A 119 3.91 9.38 20.58
N ASP A 120 2.93 10.28 20.74
CA ASP A 120 1.65 10.25 20.02
C ASP A 120 1.77 10.69 18.55
N ARG A 121 2.80 11.49 18.23
CA ARG A 121 3.08 11.97 16.89
C ARG A 121 3.98 11.03 16.11
N THR A 122 4.88 10.33 16.80
CA THR A 122 5.78 9.33 16.21
C THR A 122 5.02 8.05 15.88
N LEU A 123 5.05 7.63 14.62
CA LEU A 123 4.31 6.49 14.06
C LEU A 123 2.85 6.51 14.52
N ALA A 124 2.19 7.65 14.32
CA ALA A 124 0.79 7.80 14.64
C ALA A 124 -0.08 6.80 13.85
N GLN A 125 -1.32 6.63 14.28
CA GLN A 125 -2.25 5.71 13.64
C GLN A 125 -2.32 5.94 12.11
N GLY A 126 -2.15 4.85 11.36
CA GLY A 126 -2.12 4.84 9.90
C GLY A 126 -0.76 5.10 9.27
N GLU A 127 0.28 5.52 9.99
CA GLU A 127 1.58 5.85 9.38
C GLU A 127 2.50 4.65 9.16
N CYS A 128 2.34 3.61 9.98
CA CYS A 128 2.98 2.32 9.77
C CYS A 128 2.10 1.41 8.89
N GLY A 129 2.65 0.92 7.79
CA GLY A 129 1.96 0.00 6.87
C GLY A 129 2.36 -1.47 7.01
N PHE A 130 3.26 -1.80 7.94
CA PHE A 130 3.80 -3.14 8.12
C PHE A 130 3.32 -3.76 9.43
N ALA A 131 2.84 -5.00 9.38
CA ALA A 131 2.78 -5.84 10.57
C ALA A 131 4.18 -6.36 10.87
N TYR A 132 4.50 -6.50 12.15
CA TYR A 132 5.78 -6.96 12.65
C TYR A 132 5.60 -8.33 13.33
N ILE A 133 6.62 -9.19 13.23
CA ILE A 133 6.60 -10.52 13.83
C ILE A 133 7.70 -10.58 14.88
N ALA A 134 7.29 -10.54 16.14
CA ALA A 134 8.18 -10.42 17.28
C ALA A 134 8.85 -11.75 17.67
N GLY A 135 9.75 -11.68 18.66
CA GLY A 135 10.44 -12.84 19.22
C GLY A 135 11.52 -13.43 18.30
N ALA A 136 12.20 -12.56 17.54
CA ALA A 136 13.30 -12.90 16.65
C ALA A 136 14.56 -12.10 17.01
N ALA A 137 15.70 -12.56 16.52
CA ALA A 137 17.02 -11.94 16.67
C ALA A 137 17.84 -12.30 15.42
N THR A 138 18.99 -11.66 15.20
CA THR A 138 19.84 -11.95 14.02
C THR A 138 20.21 -13.43 13.90
N LYS A 139 20.31 -14.16 15.02
CA LYS A 139 20.65 -15.59 15.08
C LYS A 139 19.47 -16.54 14.79
N CYS A 140 18.28 -16.02 14.48
CA CYS A 140 17.12 -16.85 14.17
C CYS A 140 17.24 -17.49 12.77
N ASP A 141 16.23 -18.27 12.38
CA ASP A 141 16.20 -18.85 11.04
C ASP A 141 16.17 -17.73 9.98
N PRO A 142 17.10 -17.71 8.99
CA PRO A 142 17.19 -16.62 8.00
C PRO A 142 15.92 -16.48 7.15
N MET A 143 15.14 -17.54 7.00
CA MET A 143 13.88 -17.52 6.26
C MET A 143 12.69 -17.03 7.08
N ARG A 144 12.86 -16.79 8.39
CA ARG A 144 11.81 -16.29 9.27
C ARG A 144 11.37 -14.89 8.80
N PRO A 145 10.07 -14.68 8.56
CA PRO A 145 9.57 -13.35 8.24
C PRO A 145 9.63 -12.45 9.49
N LEU A 146 10.03 -11.20 9.30
CA LEU A 146 10.15 -10.19 10.35
C LEU A 146 9.12 -9.07 10.22
N ALA A 147 8.86 -8.63 8.99
CA ALA A 147 7.86 -7.61 8.71
C ALA A 147 7.10 -7.94 7.42
N VAL A 148 5.80 -7.70 7.41
CA VAL A 148 4.91 -8.09 6.30
C VAL A 148 3.86 -7.02 6.02
N THR A 149 3.49 -6.86 4.75
CA THR A 149 2.42 -5.96 4.30
C THR A 149 1.80 -6.51 3.01
N PRO A 150 0.50 -6.31 2.71
CA PRO A 150 -0.53 -5.60 3.47
C PRO A 150 -1.38 -6.57 4.31
N LEU A 151 -0.92 -6.91 5.51
CA LEU A 151 -1.65 -7.83 6.40
C LEU A 151 -2.90 -7.15 6.98
N ILE A 152 -4.04 -7.83 6.97
CA ILE A 152 -5.30 -7.31 7.51
C ILE A 152 -5.23 -7.39 9.05
N PRO A 153 -5.41 -6.27 9.78
CA PRO A 153 -5.35 -6.26 11.24
C PRO A 153 -6.22 -7.31 11.91
N GLY A 154 -5.67 -8.02 12.91
CA GLY A 154 -6.35 -9.09 13.64
C GLY A 154 -6.48 -10.42 12.90
N THR A 155 -5.87 -10.57 11.71
CA THR A 155 -5.93 -11.80 10.91
C THR A 155 -4.55 -12.22 10.39
N PHE A 156 -4.45 -13.44 9.86
CA PHE A 156 -3.31 -13.94 9.09
C PHE A 156 -3.54 -13.86 7.57
N LYS A 157 -4.43 -12.96 7.13
CA LYS A 157 -4.80 -12.80 5.72
C LYS A 157 -4.27 -11.48 5.18
N PHE A 158 -3.80 -11.50 3.94
CA PHE A 158 -3.33 -10.32 3.22
C PHE A 158 -4.45 -9.70 2.39
N ASP A 159 -4.50 -8.37 2.34
CA ASP A 159 -5.40 -7.63 1.45
C ASP A 159 -4.85 -7.68 0.00
N PRO A 160 -5.58 -8.24 -0.98
CA PRO A 160 -5.10 -8.29 -2.35
C PRO A 160 -5.23 -6.96 -3.11
N LYS A 161 -5.86 -5.93 -2.54
CA LYS A 161 -6.08 -4.63 -3.24
C LYS A 161 -4.78 -3.87 -3.50
N PRO A 162 -3.83 -3.75 -2.54
CA PRO A 162 -2.56 -3.08 -2.73
C PRO A 162 -1.60 -3.92 -3.60
N PHE A 163 -0.55 -3.25 -4.10
CA PHE A 163 0.63 -3.88 -4.71
C PHE A 163 0.36 -4.91 -5.83
N ASP A 164 -0.74 -4.73 -6.57
CA ASP A 164 -1.12 -5.63 -7.66
C ASP A 164 -1.36 -7.09 -7.20
N GLY A 165 -1.99 -7.26 -6.03
CA GLY A 165 -2.30 -8.59 -5.47
C GLY A 165 -1.09 -9.31 -4.89
N ARG A 166 -0.08 -8.56 -4.44
CA ARG A 166 1.16 -9.12 -3.88
C ARG A 166 1.38 -8.67 -2.44
N ALA A 167 1.89 -9.59 -1.64
CA ALA A 167 2.39 -9.30 -0.30
C ALA A 167 3.90 -9.04 -0.38
N ILE A 168 4.40 -8.19 0.48
CA ILE A 168 5.82 -7.90 0.65
C ILE A 168 6.23 -8.45 2.00
N ILE A 169 7.31 -9.23 1.98
CA ILE A 169 7.82 -9.95 3.14
C ILE A 169 9.29 -9.60 3.29
N LEU A 170 9.64 -9.02 4.44
CA LEU A 170 10.99 -8.93 4.96
C LEU A 170 11.32 -10.20 5.74
N ARG A 171 12.48 -10.79 5.47
CA ARG A 171 13.01 -11.95 6.20
C ARG A 171 14.22 -11.58 7.05
N ALA A 172 14.59 -12.49 7.95
CA ALA A 172 15.70 -12.31 8.88
C ALA A 172 17.08 -12.24 8.21
N ASP A 173 17.22 -12.77 7.00
CA ASP A 173 18.40 -12.56 6.13
C ASP A 173 18.47 -11.15 5.49
N ASN A 174 17.62 -10.21 5.95
CA ASN A 174 17.48 -8.85 5.43
C ASN A 174 17.02 -8.78 3.95
N SER A 175 16.53 -9.88 3.39
CA SER A 175 15.94 -9.88 2.05
C SER A 175 14.46 -9.50 2.12
N ALA A 176 14.05 -8.62 1.20
CA ALA A 176 12.66 -8.25 0.99
C ALA A 176 12.19 -8.73 -0.38
N ALA A 177 11.09 -9.49 -0.41
CA ALA A 177 10.55 -10.09 -1.64
C ALA A 177 9.03 -9.97 -1.71
N SER A 178 8.51 -9.97 -2.94
CA SER A 178 7.07 -9.90 -3.22
C SER A 178 6.49 -11.25 -3.63
N TYR A 179 5.44 -11.68 -2.94
CA TYR A 179 4.77 -12.96 -3.13
C TYR A 179 3.32 -12.74 -3.58
N ILE A 180 2.78 -13.65 -4.39
CA ILE A 180 1.40 -13.56 -4.85
C ILE A 180 0.45 -13.88 -3.69
N ILE A 181 -0.54 -13.03 -3.47
CA ILE A 181 -1.64 -13.28 -2.53
C ILE A 181 -2.66 -14.15 -3.26
N ARG A 182 -3.02 -15.27 -2.65
CA ARG A 182 -4.06 -16.16 -3.17
C ARG A 182 -5.46 -15.57 -2.97
N LYS A 183 -6.43 -16.14 -3.68
CA LYS A 183 -7.84 -15.73 -3.58
C LYS A 183 -8.39 -15.79 -2.15
N ASP A 184 -7.87 -16.70 -1.33
CA ASP A 184 -8.24 -16.89 0.08
C ASP A 184 -7.44 -16.00 1.04
N GLY A 185 -6.64 -15.04 0.53
CA GLY A 185 -5.82 -14.11 1.29
C GLY A 185 -4.53 -14.71 1.86
N THR A 186 -4.17 -15.95 1.52
CA THR A 186 -2.93 -16.60 1.99
C THR A 186 -1.74 -16.29 1.09
N VAL A 187 -0.55 -16.45 1.66
CA VAL A 187 0.72 -16.36 0.93
C VAL A 187 1.52 -17.63 1.23
N ILE A 188 2.04 -18.26 0.18
CA ILE A 188 2.91 -19.42 0.31
C ILE A 188 4.36 -19.00 0.39
N ALA A 189 5.00 -19.40 1.47
CA ALA A 189 6.43 -19.23 1.63
C ALA A 189 7.21 -20.19 0.71
N PRO A 190 8.49 -19.91 0.43
CA PRO A 190 9.41 -20.88 -0.18
C PRO A 190 9.43 -22.16 0.70
N GLY A 191 8.78 -23.23 0.25
CA GLY A 191 8.49 -24.41 1.07
C GLY A 191 7.07 -24.97 0.90
N GLY A 192 6.19 -24.24 0.20
CA GLY A 192 4.88 -24.76 -0.23
C GLY A 192 3.75 -24.65 0.81
N LYS A 193 4.07 -24.26 2.04
CA LYS A 193 3.11 -24.03 3.14
C LYS A 193 2.79 -22.55 3.31
N ASP A 194 1.67 -22.27 3.98
CA ASP A 194 1.28 -20.91 4.34
C ASP A 194 2.37 -20.24 5.18
N LEU A 195 2.55 -18.94 5.00
CA LEU A 195 3.56 -18.15 5.69
C LEU A 195 3.45 -18.25 7.22
N PHE A 196 2.23 -18.31 7.74
CA PHE A 196 1.95 -18.33 9.18
C PHE A 196 1.67 -19.74 9.72
N ASP A 197 1.80 -20.79 8.91
CA ASP A 197 1.63 -22.18 9.33
C ASP A 197 2.72 -22.56 10.35
N PRO A 198 2.40 -22.83 11.64
CA PRO A 198 3.40 -23.11 12.69
C PRO A 198 4.28 -24.34 12.41
N SER A 199 3.89 -25.20 11.47
CA SER A 199 4.68 -26.35 11.02
C SER A 199 5.80 -25.99 10.04
N GLN A 200 5.96 -24.71 9.68
CA GLN A 200 7.13 -24.23 8.95
C GLN A 200 8.39 -24.34 9.82
N PRO A 201 9.55 -24.71 9.24
CA PRO A 201 10.79 -24.89 9.99
C PRO A 201 11.22 -23.67 10.82
N TYR A 202 11.03 -22.46 10.26
CA TYR A 202 11.44 -21.20 10.89
C TYR A 202 10.58 -20.81 12.11
N TRP A 203 9.43 -21.45 12.31
CA TRP A 203 8.59 -21.26 13.50
C TRP A 203 8.89 -22.24 14.63
N ARG A 204 9.55 -23.36 14.33
CA ARG A 204 9.90 -24.41 15.32
C ARG A 204 8.69 -24.90 16.13
N GLY A 205 7.51 -24.95 15.52
CA GLY A 205 6.27 -25.40 16.16
C GLY A 205 5.58 -24.37 17.05
N ALA A 206 6.13 -23.16 17.22
CA ALA A 206 5.48 -22.07 17.93
C ALA A 206 4.63 -21.23 16.98
N PRO A 207 3.43 -20.78 17.39
CA PRO A 207 2.66 -19.83 16.59
C PRO A 207 3.43 -18.49 16.49
N PRO A 208 3.36 -17.80 15.34
CA PRO A 208 4.01 -16.50 15.18
C PRO A 208 3.35 -15.43 16.07
N ASP A 209 4.15 -14.67 16.81
CA ASP A 209 3.70 -13.49 17.55
C ASP A 209 3.62 -12.29 16.61
N VAL A 210 2.46 -12.11 15.97
CA VAL A 210 2.21 -11.03 15.02
C VAL A 210 1.68 -9.81 15.76
N LYS A 211 2.41 -8.69 15.65
CA LYS A 211 1.94 -7.37 16.02
C LYS A 211 1.41 -6.67 14.77
N TRP A 212 0.10 -6.47 14.71
CA TRP A 212 -0.52 -5.79 13.57
C TRP A 212 -0.20 -4.29 13.59
N ALA A 213 -0.18 -3.69 12.40
CA ALA A 213 -0.10 -2.24 12.25
C ALA A 213 -1.33 -1.58 12.86
N ASP A 214 -1.13 -0.45 13.54
CA ASP A 214 -2.22 0.41 14.02
C ASP A 214 -2.79 1.18 12.83
N LEU A 215 -3.55 0.46 12.02
CA LEU A 215 -4.30 1.03 10.91
C LEU A 215 -5.71 1.32 11.40
N PRO A 216 -6.30 2.47 10.99
CA PRO A 216 -7.69 2.73 11.28
C PRO A 216 -8.51 1.59 10.68
N VAL A 217 -9.28 0.90 11.54
CA VAL A 217 -10.15 -0.19 11.10
C VAL A 217 -11.07 0.41 10.04
N PRO A 218 -11.08 -0.10 8.79
CA PRO A 218 -12.08 0.35 7.83
C PRO A 218 -13.45 0.08 8.47
N PRO A 219 -14.34 1.08 8.57
CA PRO A 219 -15.61 0.91 9.28
C PRO A 219 -16.27 -0.37 8.79
N ALA A 220 -16.59 -1.27 9.73
CA ALA A 220 -17.13 -2.58 9.46
C ALA A 220 -18.26 -2.46 8.44
N SER A 221 -17.99 -2.92 7.21
CA SER A 221 -18.96 -2.96 6.11
C SER A 221 -20.03 -1.87 6.13
N ILE A 222 -19.69 -0.64 5.72
CA ILE A 222 -20.66 0.01 4.83
C ILE A 222 -20.62 -0.87 3.58
N ALA A 223 -21.61 -1.76 3.46
CA ALA A 223 -21.91 -2.46 2.23
C ALA A 223 -21.62 -1.48 1.09
N SER A 224 -20.68 -1.85 0.22
CA SER A 224 -20.27 -1.11 -0.98
C SER A 224 -21.28 -0.02 -1.31
N PRO A 225 -20.95 1.28 -1.16
CA PRO A 225 -21.96 2.29 -1.42
C PRO A 225 -22.44 2.09 -2.85
N GLN A 226 -23.72 1.74 -3.00
CA GLN A 226 -24.33 1.46 -4.31
C GLN A 226 -24.24 2.68 -5.26
N TRP A 227 -23.77 3.82 -4.78
CA TRP A 227 -23.53 5.02 -5.58
C TRP A 227 -22.23 4.99 -6.41
N MET A 228 -21.38 3.96 -6.30
CA MET A 228 -20.20 3.80 -7.18
C MET A 228 -20.43 2.88 -8.39
N THR A 229 -21.68 2.64 -8.80
CA THR A 229 -21.95 2.51 -10.22
C THR A 229 -21.98 3.91 -10.81
N TRP A 230 -20.90 4.33 -11.47
CA TRP A 230 -21.03 5.35 -12.51
C TRP A 230 -21.87 4.75 -13.64
N VAL A 231 -23.19 4.64 -13.41
CA VAL A 231 -24.15 4.74 -14.50
C VAL A 231 -23.96 6.16 -14.96
N VAL A 232 -23.26 6.36 -16.07
CA VAL A 232 -23.41 7.58 -16.86
C VAL A 232 -24.92 7.74 -16.99
N PRO A 233 -25.55 8.78 -16.39
CA PRO A 233 -26.99 8.94 -16.43
C PRO A 233 -27.42 8.74 -17.87
N ALA A 234 -28.46 7.94 -18.13
CA ALA A 234 -28.90 7.67 -19.50
C ALA A 234 -29.08 8.99 -20.29
N SER A 235 -29.38 10.10 -19.61
CA SER A 235 -29.38 11.46 -20.17
C SER A 235 -28.03 11.95 -20.72
N ILE A 236 -26.89 11.65 -20.09
CA ILE A 236 -25.55 12.02 -20.59
C ILE A 236 -25.15 11.11 -21.77
N ALA A 237 -25.39 9.80 -21.67
CA ALA A 237 -25.14 8.89 -22.79
C ALA A 237 -26.01 9.23 -24.02
N THR A 238 -27.27 9.59 -23.78
CA THR A 238 -28.20 10.03 -24.83
C THR A 238 -27.80 11.39 -25.38
N ALA A 239 -27.34 12.33 -24.56
CA ALA A 239 -26.83 13.63 -25.03
C ALA A 239 -25.58 13.48 -25.90
N VAL A 240 -24.65 12.60 -25.51
CA VAL A 240 -23.45 12.29 -26.30
C VAL A 240 -23.84 11.59 -27.62
N MET A 241 -24.79 10.64 -27.60
CA MET A 241 -25.27 9.98 -28.82
C MET A 241 -26.04 10.92 -29.75
N ILE A 242 -26.86 11.83 -29.22
CA ILE A 242 -27.57 12.87 -30.00
C ILE A 242 -26.58 13.86 -30.61
N LEU A 243 -25.52 14.22 -29.88
CA LEU A 243 -24.46 15.09 -30.38
C LEU A 243 -23.67 14.41 -31.51
N ILE A 244 -23.29 13.13 -31.34
CA ILE A 244 -22.63 12.32 -32.38
C ILE A 244 -23.52 12.18 -33.61
N LEU A 245 -24.81 11.87 -33.45
CA LEU A 245 -25.76 11.74 -34.55
C LEU A 245 -26.04 13.08 -35.26
N SER A 246 -26.04 14.20 -34.54
CA SER A 246 -26.18 15.54 -35.14
C SER A 246 -24.96 15.95 -35.95
N ILE A 247 -23.75 15.61 -35.48
CA ILE A 247 -22.50 15.79 -36.22
C ILE A 247 -22.50 14.90 -37.48
N MET A 248 -22.94 13.64 -37.38
CA MET A 248 -23.04 12.73 -38.53
C MET A 248 -24.10 13.16 -39.55
N ARG A 249 -25.26 13.68 -39.14
CA ARG A 249 -26.28 14.25 -40.03
C ARG A 249 -25.78 15.53 -40.72
N GLY A 250 -25.04 16.38 -40.02
CA GLY A 250 -24.38 17.56 -40.60
C GLY A 250 -23.37 17.19 -41.70
N ARG A 251 -22.59 16.13 -41.48
CA ARG A 251 -21.60 15.62 -42.46
C ARG A 251 -22.27 15.02 -43.71
N LYS A 252 -23.40 14.30 -43.58
CA LYS A 252 -24.17 13.80 -44.74
C LYS A 252 -24.79 14.92 -45.58
N MET A 253 -25.21 16.03 -44.97
CA MET A 253 -25.73 17.19 -45.71
C MET A 253 -24.61 17.95 -46.45
N LEU A 254 -23.41 18.05 -45.89
CA LEU A 254 -22.26 18.67 -46.55
C LEU A 254 -21.76 17.83 -47.73
N LEU A 255 -21.71 16.50 -47.59
CA LEU A 255 -21.34 15.59 -48.69
C LEU A 255 -22.34 15.60 -49.85
N LYS A 256 -23.63 15.87 -49.58
CA LYS A 256 -24.66 15.99 -50.63
C LYS A 256 -24.63 17.35 -51.34
N LYS A 257 -24.10 18.40 -50.68
CA LYS A 257 -24.05 19.77 -51.23
C LYS A 257 -22.75 20.08 -51.98
N TYR A 258 -21.66 19.35 -51.72
CA TYR A 258 -20.35 19.55 -52.35
C TYR A 258 -19.65 18.20 -52.65
N PRO A 259 -20.08 17.47 -53.70
CA PRO A 259 -19.55 16.13 -53.99
C PRO A 259 -18.10 16.13 -54.52
N SER A 260 -17.58 17.26 -55.01
CA SER A 260 -16.26 17.36 -55.65
C SER A 260 -15.11 17.83 -54.74
N ALA A 261 -15.35 18.01 -53.44
CA ALA A 261 -14.34 18.56 -52.52
C ALA A 261 -13.51 17.50 -51.76
N PHE A 262 -13.65 16.21 -52.09
CA PHE A 262 -13.04 15.11 -51.31
C PHE A 262 -12.43 13.98 -52.18
N THR A 263 -12.13 14.26 -53.45
CA THR A 263 -11.28 13.37 -54.27
C THR A 263 -10.02 14.13 -54.68
N GLU A 264 -9.01 14.05 -53.83
CA GLU A 264 -7.57 13.97 -54.11
C GLU A 264 -6.87 13.41 -52.88
#